data_AF-A0A7J3F1B5-F1
#
_entry.id   AF-A0A7J3F1B5-F1
#
_cell.length_a   1.000
_cell.length_b   1.000
_cell.length_c   1.000
_cell.angle_alpha   90.00
_cell.angle_beta   90.00
_cell.angle_gamma   90.00
#
_symmetry.space_group_name_H-M   'P 1'
#
loop_
_entity.id
_entity.type
_entity.pdbx_description
1 polymer ?
#
loop_
_entity_poly.entity_id
_entity_poly.type
_entity_poly.pdbx_seq_one_letter_code
_entity_poly.pdbx_strand_id
1 'polypeptide(L)'
;MEPTSRVLVLSHCLLNKGTRWWQNGKPIERNIGLATEIVEFAIKHNIGVFQMPCPEFTFCGNPRPSRTKDEYEMLPGFKEYCNNLSGIVADQLKTLISMGKKPRIQIVAIVGVKRSPSCAVNNVIRVVDGKSTLVNERGIFMDALERKMLKDGLNAPFLEFDFDSPHEIIADLRRLLGED
;
A
#
# COMPACT_ATOMS: atom_id res chain seq x y z
N MET A 1 8.72 -30.28 4.73
CA MET A 1 7.86 -29.18 4.22
C MET A 1 8.70 -28.41 3.21
N GLU A 2 8.24 -28.22 1.97
CA GLU A 2 9.01 -27.42 1.01
C GLU A 2 9.21 -26.00 1.55
N PRO A 3 10.38 -25.39 1.35
CA PRO A 3 10.62 -24.03 1.82
C PRO A 3 9.64 -23.06 1.14
N THR A 4 9.04 -22.18 1.94
CA THR A 4 8.16 -21.10 1.49
C THR A 4 8.90 -19.78 1.66
N SER A 5 9.05 -19.02 0.58
CA SER A 5 9.50 -17.64 0.62
C SER A 5 8.30 -16.74 0.91
N ARG A 6 8.42 -15.91 1.95
CA ARG A 6 7.40 -14.94 2.33
C ARG A 6 7.66 -13.61 1.64
N VAL A 7 6.60 -12.92 1.23
CA VAL A 7 6.68 -11.61 0.58
C VAL A 7 5.69 -10.63 1.21
N LEU A 8 6.15 -9.41 1.51
CA LEU A 8 5.30 -8.26 1.79
C LEU A 8 5.10 -7.43 0.52
N VAL A 9 3.86 -7.06 0.24
CA VAL A 9 3.53 -6.19 -0.89
C VAL A 9 3.30 -4.79 -0.33
N LEU A 10 4.19 -3.84 -0.60
CA LEU A 10 4.23 -2.55 0.07
C LEU A 10 3.83 -1.42 -0.87
N SER A 11 3.04 -0.47 -0.36
CA SER A 11 2.83 0.83 -1.02
C SER A 11 4.17 1.51 -1.29
N HIS A 12 4.35 2.09 -2.47
CA HIS A 12 5.64 2.63 -2.92
C HIS A 12 6.37 3.51 -1.89
N CYS A 13 5.62 4.39 -1.22
CA CYS A 13 6.18 5.37 -0.30
C CYS A 13 6.74 4.78 0.99
N LEU A 14 6.50 3.50 1.29
CA LEU A 14 7.13 2.78 2.38
C LEU A 14 8.60 2.43 2.06
N LEU A 15 8.94 2.27 0.78
CA LEU A 15 10.31 2.02 0.33
C LEU A 15 10.94 3.22 -0.39
N ASN A 16 10.18 4.28 -0.62
CA ASN A 16 10.68 5.52 -1.18
C ASN A 16 9.75 6.68 -0.81
N LYS A 17 9.98 7.28 0.38
CA LYS A 17 9.19 8.44 0.85
C LYS A 17 9.25 9.63 -0.12
N GLY A 18 10.21 9.66 -1.04
CA GLY A 18 10.29 10.66 -2.11
C GLY A 18 9.09 10.67 -3.06
N THR A 19 8.25 9.63 -3.07
CA THR A 19 6.99 9.60 -3.83
C THR A 19 5.76 10.08 -3.05
N ARG A 20 5.92 10.46 -1.77
CA ARG A 20 4.85 11.12 -1.02
C ARG A 20 4.68 12.55 -1.50
N TRP A 21 3.46 13.08 -1.38
CA TRP A 21 3.24 14.52 -1.56
C TRP A 21 4.07 15.32 -0.57
N TRP A 22 4.49 16.51 -1.00
CA TRP A 22 5.34 17.38 -0.20
C TRP A 22 4.55 18.06 0.92
N GLN A 23 4.85 17.73 2.17
CA GLN A 23 4.19 18.30 3.33
C GLN A 23 4.84 19.64 3.71
N ASN A 24 4.38 20.74 3.12
CA ASN A 24 4.85 22.09 3.47
C ASN A 24 4.84 22.33 4.99
N GLY A 25 5.97 22.79 5.53
CA GLY A 25 6.13 23.07 6.96
C GLY A 25 6.26 21.83 7.86
N LYS A 26 6.38 20.63 7.29
CA LYS A 26 6.72 19.40 8.03
C LYS A 26 8.22 19.07 7.90
N PRO A 27 8.78 18.28 8.85
CA PRO A 27 10.17 17.84 8.77
C PRO A 27 10.46 17.05 7.48
N ILE A 28 11.63 17.30 6.88
CA ILE A 28 12.06 16.71 5.61
C ILE A 28 12.03 15.17 5.63
N GLU A 29 12.24 14.59 6.82
CA GLU A 29 12.27 13.16 7.12
C GLU A 29 10.96 12.45 6.77
N ARG A 30 9.83 13.17 6.73
CA ARG A 30 8.53 12.62 6.29
C ARG A 30 8.49 12.34 4.78
N ASN A 31 9.44 12.89 4.02
CA ASN A 31 9.53 12.81 2.56
C ASN A 31 10.84 12.21 2.04
N ILE A 32 11.79 11.83 2.90
CA ILE A 32 13.07 11.19 2.51
C ILE A 32 13.25 9.80 3.13
N GLY A 33 13.87 8.88 2.39
CA GLY A 33 14.23 7.54 2.86
C GLY A 33 13.08 6.53 2.89
N LEU A 34 13.22 5.52 3.76
CA LEU A 34 12.35 4.36 3.89
C LEU A 34 11.47 4.49 5.15
N ALA A 35 10.34 3.77 5.19
CA ALA A 35 9.65 3.46 6.44
C ALA A 35 10.46 2.37 7.17
N THR A 36 11.35 2.80 8.05
CA THR A 36 12.38 1.94 8.64
C THR A 36 11.80 0.73 9.36
N GLU A 37 10.72 0.90 10.11
CA GLU A 37 10.14 -0.14 10.97
C GLU A 37 9.70 -1.38 10.17
N ILE A 38 9.03 -1.17 9.03
CA ILE A 38 8.57 -2.28 8.19
C ILE A 38 9.72 -2.91 7.39
N VAL A 39 10.72 -2.12 7.02
CA VAL A 39 11.92 -2.63 6.32
C VAL A 39 12.76 -3.48 7.26
N GLU A 40 13.03 -3.00 8.47
CA GLU A 40 13.76 -3.76 9.50
C GLU A 40 13.00 -5.04 9.88
N PHE A 41 11.68 -4.98 9.97
CA PHE A 41 10.86 -6.18 10.16
C PHE A 41 11.06 -7.17 9.01
N ALA A 42 10.97 -6.73 7.76
CA ALA A 42 11.18 -7.62 6.61
C ALA A 42 12.57 -8.28 6.62
N ILE A 43 13.62 -7.50 6.93
CA ILE A 43 15.00 -8.00 7.06
C ILE A 43 15.09 -9.05 8.17
N LYS A 44 14.62 -8.72 9.38
CA LYS A 44 14.70 -9.59 10.56
C LYS A 44 14.03 -10.96 10.32
N HIS A 45 12.91 -10.98 9.60
CA HIS A 45 12.13 -12.18 9.36
C HIS A 45 12.45 -12.87 8.01
N ASN A 46 13.48 -12.42 7.28
CA ASN A 46 13.85 -12.91 5.94
C ASN A 46 12.66 -12.87 4.95
N ILE A 47 11.88 -11.80 4.98
CA ILE A 47 10.72 -11.59 4.14
C ILE A 47 11.12 -10.73 2.92
N GLY A 48 10.85 -11.23 1.72
CA GLY A 48 11.01 -10.47 0.49
C GLY A 48 10.00 -9.33 0.38
N VAL A 49 10.27 -8.37 -0.50
CA VAL A 49 9.39 -7.22 -0.68
C VAL A 49 9.03 -7.03 -2.16
N PHE A 50 7.74 -6.87 -2.42
CA PHE A 50 7.20 -6.39 -3.68
C PHE A 50 6.76 -4.94 -3.51
N GLN A 51 7.33 -4.02 -4.28
CA GLN A 51 6.94 -2.60 -4.23
C GLN A 51 5.83 -2.32 -5.24
N MET A 52 4.64 -1.95 -4.75
CA MET A 52 3.58 -1.46 -5.63
C MET A 52 3.91 -0.07 -6.18
N PRO A 53 3.48 0.25 -7.41
CA PRO A 53 3.56 1.62 -7.94
C PRO A 53 2.68 2.57 -7.12
N CYS A 54 3.07 3.84 -7.02
CA CYS A 54 2.24 4.86 -6.38
C CYS A 54 1.36 5.55 -7.42
N PRO A 55 0.04 5.32 -7.43
CA PRO A 55 -0.86 5.87 -8.45
C PRO A 55 -0.81 7.40 -8.47
N GLU A 56 -0.74 8.04 -7.30
CA GLU A 56 -0.71 9.50 -7.17
C GLU A 56 0.58 10.09 -7.76
N PHE A 57 1.73 9.46 -7.51
CA PHE A 57 3.03 9.91 -8.03
C PHE A 57 3.17 9.63 -9.53
N THR A 58 2.80 8.43 -9.99
CA THR A 58 2.97 8.06 -11.40
C THR A 58 1.95 8.75 -12.31
N PHE A 59 0.87 9.31 -11.75
CA PHE A 59 -0.09 10.14 -12.48
C PHE A 59 0.21 11.65 -12.40
N CYS A 60 0.54 12.19 -11.22
CA CYS A 60 0.72 13.64 -11.02
C CYS A 60 2.18 14.11 -10.96
N GLY A 61 3.15 13.20 -10.82
CA GLY A 61 4.54 13.54 -10.48
C GLY A 61 4.71 14.04 -9.04
N ASN A 62 5.89 14.60 -8.76
CA ASN A 62 6.21 15.28 -7.51
C ASN A 62 7.07 16.54 -7.77
N PRO A 63 6.90 17.63 -7.01
CA PRO A 63 5.90 17.80 -5.96
C PRO A 63 4.48 17.90 -6.53
N ARG A 64 3.49 17.45 -5.75
CA ARG A 64 2.06 17.57 -6.05
C ARG A 64 1.30 18.07 -4.82
N PRO A 65 0.15 18.75 -4.98
CA PRO A 65 -0.64 19.19 -3.84
C PRO A 65 -1.24 18.00 -3.08
N SER A 66 -1.55 18.22 -1.81
CA SER A 66 -2.43 17.31 -1.05
C SER A 66 -3.81 17.31 -1.68
N ARG A 67 -4.43 16.13 -1.75
CA ARG A 67 -5.80 15.95 -2.22
C ARG A 67 -6.51 14.91 -1.37
N THR A 68 -7.80 15.11 -1.15
CA THR A 68 -8.77 14.16 -0.61
C THR A 68 -9.10 13.09 -1.65
N LYS A 69 -9.84 12.06 -1.23
CA LYS A 69 -10.32 11.01 -2.13
C LYS A 69 -11.27 11.58 -3.19
N ASP A 70 -12.21 12.45 -2.79
CA ASP A 70 -13.16 13.10 -3.71
C ASP A 70 -12.43 13.87 -4.82
N GLU A 71 -11.42 14.67 -4.44
CA GLU A 71 -10.64 15.45 -5.41
C GLU A 71 -9.90 14.56 -6.40
N TYR A 72 -9.36 13.41 -5.96
CA TYR A 72 -8.74 12.43 -6.85
C TYR A 72 -9.76 11.72 -7.74
N GLU A 73 -10.95 11.41 -7.24
CA GLU A 73 -12.04 10.83 -8.04
C GLU A 73 -12.52 11.79 -9.13
N MET A 74 -12.46 13.10 -8.88
CA MET A 74 -12.79 14.16 -9.84
C MET A 74 -11.66 14.43 -10.85
N LEU A 75 -10.42 13.98 -10.62
CA LEU A 75 -9.35 14.15 -11.60
C LEU A 75 -9.62 13.29 -12.85
N PRO A 76 -9.73 13.90 -14.05
CA PRO A 76 -10.04 13.17 -15.28
C PRO A 76 -9.06 12.02 -15.52
N GLY A 77 -9.58 10.80 -15.70
CA GLY A 77 -8.79 9.60 -15.98
C GLY A 77 -8.09 8.96 -14.77
N PHE A 78 -8.08 9.58 -13.59
CA PHE A 78 -7.33 9.04 -12.44
C PHE A 78 -7.89 7.71 -11.93
N LYS A 79 -9.22 7.56 -11.89
CA LYS A 79 -9.87 6.31 -11.48
C LYS A 79 -9.58 5.16 -12.46
N GLU A 80 -9.62 5.44 -13.77
CA GLU A 80 -9.26 4.47 -14.81
C GLU A 80 -7.77 4.10 -14.71
N TYR A 81 -6.92 5.09 -14.48
CA TYR A 81 -5.49 4.87 -14.25
C TYR A 81 -5.24 3.95 -13.05
N CYS A 82 -5.90 4.18 -11.92
CA CYS A 82 -5.84 3.29 -10.74
C CYS A 82 -6.34 1.87 -11.07
N ASN A 83 -7.41 1.75 -11.86
CA ASN A 83 -7.94 0.46 -12.28
C ASN A 83 -6.95 -0.33 -13.16
N ASN A 84 -6.31 0.33 -14.12
CA ASN A 84 -5.33 -0.31 -15.00
C ASN A 84 -4.08 -0.70 -14.22
N LEU A 85 -3.56 0.20 -13.39
CA LEU A 85 -2.37 -0.02 -12.57
C LEU A 85 -2.57 -1.19 -11.58
N SER A 86 -3.74 -1.27 -10.96
CA SER A 86 -4.08 -2.38 -10.05
C SER A 86 -4.23 -3.72 -10.78
N GLY A 87 -4.62 -3.72 -12.06
CA GLY A 87 -4.61 -4.92 -12.91
C GLY A 87 -3.20 -5.45 -13.13
N ILE A 88 -2.27 -4.57 -13.50
CA ILE A 88 -0.86 -4.93 -13.66
C ILE A 88 -0.29 -5.53 -12.38
N VAL A 89 -0.57 -4.91 -11.22
CA VAL A 89 -0.11 -5.43 -9.92
C VAL A 89 -0.75 -6.78 -9.61
N ALA A 90 -2.07 -6.94 -9.78
CA ALA A 90 -2.74 -8.22 -9.53
C ALA A 90 -2.17 -9.36 -10.40
N ASP A 91 -1.93 -9.10 -11.69
CA ASP A 91 -1.33 -10.07 -12.61
C ASP A 91 0.09 -10.45 -12.20
N GLN A 92 0.89 -9.47 -11.74
CA GLN A 92 2.23 -9.72 -11.21
C GLN A 92 2.20 -10.57 -9.93
N LEU A 93 1.28 -10.28 -9.00
CA LEU A 93 1.11 -11.07 -7.77
C LEU A 93 0.61 -12.49 -8.07
N LYS A 94 -0.30 -12.64 -9.03
CA LYS A 94 -0.78 -13.95 -9.51
C LYS A 94 0.37 -14.76 -10.09
N THR A 95 1.18 -14.13 -10.93
CA THR A 95 2.37 -14.74 -11.52
C THR A 95 3.35 -15.17 -10.43
N LEU A 96 3.63 -14.28 -9.47
CA LEU A 96 4.52 -14.53 -8.35
C LEU A 96 4.10 -15.78 -7.56
N ILE A 97 2.82 -15.92 -7.21
CA ILE A 97 2.31 -17.04 -6.42
C ILE A 97 2.21 -18.33 -7.26
N SER A 98 1.66 -18.25 -8.48
CA SER A 98 1.34 -19.45 -9.28
C SER A 98 2.56 -20.06 -9.99
N MET A 99 3.55 -19.24 -10.33
CA MET A 99 4.77 -19.68 -11.02
C MET A 99 5.98 -19.83 -10.07
N GLY A 100 5.93 -19.25 -8.87
CA GLY A 100 6.93 -19.46 -7.83
C GLY A 100 6.84 -20.87 -7.22
N LYS A 101 7.59 -21.83 -7.75
CA LYS A 101 7.52 -23.25 -7.34
C LYS A 101 8.72 -23.74 -6.53
N LYS A 102 9.87 -23.06 -6.57
CA LYS A 102 11.11 -23.46 -5.87
C LYS A 102 11.89 -22.21 -5.43
N PRO A 103 11.60 -21.62 -4.26
CA PRO A 103 10.59 -22.03 -3.28
C PRO A 103 9.16 -21.66 -3.69
N ARG A 104 8.16 -22.18 -2.97
CA ARG A 104 6.79 -21.64 -3.04
C ARG A 104 6.76 -20.22 -2.50
N ILE A 105 5.90 -19.36 -3.03
CA ILE A 105 5.77 -17.99 -2.56
C ILE A 105 4.44 -17.80 -1.82
N GLN A 106 4.53 -17.17 -0.64
CA GLN A 106 3.39 -16.75 0.16
C GLN A 106 3.43 -15.25 0.35
N ILE A 107 2.35 -14.56 -0.03
CA ILE A 107 2.14 -13.17 0.35
C ILE A 107 1.70 -13.14 1.82
N VAL A 108 2.47 -12.43 2.66
CA VAL A 108 2.14 -12.24 4.08
C VAL A 108 1.02 -11.21 4.21
N ALA A 109 1.17 -10.06 3.56
CA ALA A 109 0.19 -8.99 3.56
C ALA A 109 0.39 -8.01 2.39
N ILE A 110 -0.69 -7.34 2.00
CA ILE A 110 -0.68 -6.12 1.19
C ILE A 110 -0.74 -4.92 2.15
N VAL A 111 0.23 -4.02 2.08
CA VAL A 111 0.38 -2.93 3.04
C VAL A 111 0.11 -1.58 2.37
N GLY A 112 -1.02 -1.00 2.76
CA GLY A 112 -1.45 0.35 2.43
C GLY A 112 -0.88 1.42 3.36
N VAL A 113 -1.26 2.67 3.13
CA VAL A 113 -0.87 3.81 3.98
C VAL A 113 -2.12 4.54 4.46
N LYS A 114 -2.24 4.68 5.78
CA LYS A 114 -3.36 5.35 6.45
C LYS A 114 -3.60 6.74 5.88
N ARG A 115 -4.88 7.08 5.69
CA ARG A 115 -5.36 8.38 5.17
C ARG A 115 -4.95 8.69 3.72
N SER A 116 -4.28 7.79 3.00
CA SER A 116 -4.00 8.00 1.57
C SER A 116 -5.29 7.82 0.75
N PRO A 117 -5.62 8.77 -0.14
CA PRO A 117 -6.82 8.67 -0.97
C PRO A 117 -6.78 7.47 -1.94
N SER A 118 -5.58 6.99 -2.28
CA SER A 118 -5.40 5.85 -3.17
C SER A 118 -4.98 4.56 -2.45
N CYS A 119 -4.09 4.67 -1.46
CA CYS A 119 -3.41 3.55 -0.82
C CYS A 119 -3.93 3.20 0.58
N ALA A 120 -4.93 3.89 1.14
CA ALA A 120 -5.50 3.49 2.42
C ALA A 120 -6.24 2.15 2.31
N VAL A 121 -6.22 1.38 3.40
CA VAL A 121 -6.96 0.12 3.51
C VAL A 121 -8.31 0.35 4.18
N ASN A 122 -8.31 1.14 5.26
CA ASN A 122 -9.46 1.30 6.15
C ASN A 122 -10.04 2.72 6.11
N ASN A 123 -9.19 3.75 6.06
CA ASN A 123 -9.68 5.13 6.21
C ASN A 123 -9.03 6.13 5.25
N VAL A 124 -9.87 6.97 4.65
CA VAL A 124 -9.49 8.06 3.73
C VAL A 124 -10.03 9.39 4.22
N ILE A 125 -9.48 10.48 3.68
CA ILE A 125 -10.03 11.82 3.89
C ILE A 125 -10.95 12.18 2.72
N ARG A 126 -12.19 12.58 3.05
CA ARG A 126 -13.18 13.15 2.13
C ARG A 126 -13.58 14.57 2.55
N VAL A 127 -14.21 15.32 1.65
CA VAL A 127 -14.83 16.61 1.99
C VAL A 127 -16.31 16.38 2.30
N VAL A 128 -16.68 16.52 3.58
CA VAL A 128 -18.07 16.39 4.07
C VAL A 128 -18.47 17.74 4.66
N ASP A 129 -19.56 18.33 4.14
CA ASP A 129 -20.05 19.66 4.55
C ASP A 129 -18.98 20.75 4.53
N GLY A 130 -18.12 20.73 3.50
CA GLY A 130 -17.01 21.67 3.33
C GLY A 130 -15.82 21.44 4.26
N LYS A 131 -15.79 20.33 5.01
CA LYS A 131 -14.70 19.99 5.96
C LYS A 131 -14.03 18.68 5.59
N SER A 132 -12.70 18.65 5.71
CA SER A 132 -11.91 17.42 5.59
C SER A 132 -12.22 16.46 6.75
N THR A 133 -12.86 15.35 6.43
CA THR A 133 -13.35 14.38 7.40
C THR A 133 -12.74 13.00 7.12
N LEU A 134 -12.32 12.31 8.18
CA LEU A 134 -11.88 10.91 8.11
C LEU A 134 -13.11 10.01 7.99
N VAL A 135 -13.16 9.18 6.95
CA VAL A 135 -14.25 8.24 6.70
C VAL A 135 -13.70 6.82 6.55
N ASN A 136 -14.48 5.83 6.99
CA ASN A 136 -14.15 4.41 6.85
C ASN A 136 -14.44 3.95 5.43
N GLU A 137 -13.47 4.18 4.56
CA GLU A 137 -13.46 3.71 3.19
C GLU A 137 -12.04 3.36 2.76
N ARG A 138 -11.93 2.45 1.80
CA ARG A 138 -10.67 2.10 1.16
C ARG A 138 -10.25 3.13 0.11
N GLY A 139 -8.94 3.27 -0.10
CA GLY A 139 -8.39 4.11 -1.16
C GLY A 139 -8.69 3.56 -2.57
N ILE A 140 -8.74 4.44 -3.56
CA ILE A 140 -9.19 4.15 -4.94
C ILE A 140 -8.40 2.97 -5.56
N PHE A 141 -7.08 2.95 -5.38
CA PHE A 141 -6.22 1.91 -5.92
C PHE A 141 -6.31 0.60 -5.14
N MET A 142 -6.35 0.65 -3.81
CA MET A 142 -6.45 -0.56 -2.97
C MET A 142 -7.78 -1.27 -3.14
N ASP A 143 -8.87 -0.51 -3.31
CA ASP A 143 -10.20 -1.03 -3.63
C ASP A 143 -10.22 -1.74 -5.00
N ALA A 144 -9.61 -1.12 -6.00
CA ALA A 144 -9.47 -1.72 -7.33
C ALA A 144 -8.56 -2.96 -7.35
N LEU A 145 -7.50 -2.98 -6.52
CA LEU A 145 -6.58 -4.12 -6.39
C LEU A 145 -7.24 -5.30 -5.69
N GLU A 146 -7.91 -5.08 -4.56
CA GLU A 146 -8.60 -6.14 -3.82
C GLU A 146 -9.64 -6.85 -4.69
N ARG A 147 -10.48 -6.09 -5.41
CA ARG A 147 -11.47 -6.70 -6.33
C ARG A 147 -10.83 -7.61 -7.37
N LYS A 148 -9.67 -7.22 -7.93
CA LYS A 148 -8.97 -8.02 -8.95
C LYS A 148 -8.32 -9.25 -8.34
N MET A 149 -7.65 -9.09 -7.20
CA MET A 149 -7.09 -10.22 -6.45
C MET A 149 -8.15 -11.26 -6.09
N LEU A 150 -9.30 -10.83 -5.56
CA LEU A 150 -10.42 -11.71 -5.23
C LEU A 150 -10.96 -12.44 -6.48
N LYS A 151 -11.09 -11.74 -7.61
CA LYS A 151 -11.52 -12.34 -8.88
C LYS A 151 -10.55 -13.44 -9.35
N ASP A 152 -9.26 -13.28 -9.08
CA ASP A 152 -8.21 -14.26 -9.40
C ASP A 152 -8.00 -15.33 -8.33
N GLY A 153 -8.82 -15.35 -7.26
CA GLY A 153 -8.69 -16.29 -6.15
C GLY A 153 -7.47 -16.05 -5.25
N LEU A 154 -6.88 -14.86 -5.32
CA LEU A 154 -5.76 -14.45 -4.48
C LEU A 154 -6.30 -13.84 -3.18
N ASN A 155 -6.09 -14.56 -2.08
CA ASN A 155 -6.51 -14.14 -0.76
C ASN A 155 -5.27 -13.81 0.09
N ALA A 156 -5.05 -12.52 0.34
CA ALA A 156 -4.02 -12.04 1.25
C ALA A 156 -4.60 -10.91 2.13
N PRO A 157 -4.17 -10.79 3.40
CA PRO A 157 -4.67 -9.74 4.27
C PRO A 157 -4.16 -8.37 3.81
N PHE A 158 -5.02 -7.36 3.90
CA PHE A 158 -4.66 -5.97 3.70
C PHE A 158 -4.44 -5.31 5.07
N LEU A 159 -3.26 -4.76 5.28
CA LEU A 159 -2.85 -4.06 6.50
C LEU A 159 -2.54 -2.59 6.20
N GLU A 160 -2.62 -1.75 7.21
CA GLU A 160 -2.43 -0.31 7.06
C GLU A 160 -1.21 0.17 7.84
N PHE A 161 -0.29 0.85 7.16
CA PHE A 161 0.84 1.51 7.81
C PHE A 161 0.45 2.94 8.21
N ASP A 162 0.56 3.26 9.50
CA ASP A 162 0.48 4.63 10.01
C ASP A 162 1.90 5.16 10.27
N PHE A 163 2.28 6.24 9.57
CA PHE A 163 3.56 6.90 9.83
C PHE A 163 3.65 7.53 11.22
N ASP A 164 2.52 7.77 11.88
CA ASP A 164 2.48 8.33 13.23
C ASP A 164 2.42 7.24 14.31
N SER A 165 2.09 5.99 13.93
CA SER A 165 2.02 4.82 14.83
C SER A 165 2.56 3.54 14.16
N PRO A 166 3.84 3.48 13.74
CA PRO A 166 4.37 2.36 12.96
C PRO A 166 4.46 1.04 13.73
N HIS A 167 4.37 1.06 15.06
CA HIS A 167 4.39 -0.15 15.89
C HIS A 167 3.12 -1.01 15.76
N GLU A 168 1.98 -0.41 15.40
CA GLU A 168 0.69 -1.11 15.27
C GLU A 168 0.76 -2.20 14.19
N ILE A 169 1.26 -1.86 13.01
CA ILE A 169 1.40 -2.83 11.92
C ILE A 169 2.44 -3.91 12.23
N ILE A 170 3.47 -3.61 13.03
CA ILE A 170 4.44 -4.63 13.45
C ILE A 170 3.77 -5.67 14.34
N ALA A 171 2.86 -5.26 15.23
CA ALA A 171 2.06 -6.20 16.02
C ALA A 171 1.14 -7.06 15.11
N ASP A 172 0.50 -6.45 14.11
CA ASP A 172 -0.31 -7.19 13.12
C ASP A 172 0.51 -8.23 12.35
N LEU A 173 1.70 -7.85 11.89
CA LEU A 173 2.60 -8.73 11.14
C LEU A 173 3.11 -9.88 12.01
N ARG A 174 3.47 -9.64 13.28
CA ARG A 174 3.85 -10.70 14.22
C ARG A 174 2.74 -11.73 14.42
N ARG A 175 1.50 -11.27 14.60
CA ARG A 175 0.32 -12.15 14.68
C ARG A 175 0.16 -13.00 13.42
N LEU A 176 0.35 -12.42 12.23
CA LEU A 176 0.32 -13.16 10.97
C LEU A 176 1.47 -14.19 10.82
N LEU A 177 2.58 -13.99 11.51
CA LEU A 177 3.69 -14.94 11.56
C LEU A 177 3.55 -15.98 12.69
N GLY A 178 2.53 -15.87 13.54
CA GLY A 178 2.32 -16.74 14.70
C GLY A 178 3.28 -16.44 15.87
N GLU A 179 3.76 -15.20 15.96
CA GLU A 179 4.58 -14.70 17.06
C GLU A 179 3.67 -13.89 17.99
N ASP A 180 3.11 -14.52 19.02
CA ASP A 180 2.42 -13.83 20.12
C ASP A 180 3.39 -13.51 21.28
#